data_AF-Q7VCP4-F1
#
_entry.id   AF-Q7VCP4-F1
#
_cell.length_a   1.000
_cell.length_b   1.000
_cell.length_c   1.000
_cell.angle_alpha   90.00
_cell.angle_beta   90.00
_cell.angle_gamma   90.00
#
_symmetry.space_group_name_H-M   'P 1'
#
loop_
_entity.id
_entity.type
_entity.pdbx_description
1 polymer ?
#
loop_
_entity_poly.entity_id
_entity_poly.type
_entity_poly.pdbx_seq_one_letter_code
_entity_poly.pdbx_strand_id
1 'polypeptide(L)'
;MSGYVYLIRNKDLYKIGVTQNIKKRMNVLKPDEIIKVLSTNQYEQLERKLHKKFKDVRIPQSEYFRLSECQLKVCKNDLSISSYRRARCSPWLIGVVAGLISPITSIVWGFRQKSWKLAVMPISTVAIASFFYGPFDFNERVKHLFNAGGGLIALKIAKSNKDKAI
;
A
#
# COMPACT_ATOMS: atom_id res chain seq x y z
N MET A 1 6.72 -22.59 4.37
CA MET A 1 8.11 -22.70 3.86
C MET A 1 8.45 -21.38 3.16
N SER A 2 9.57 -20.75 3.48
CA SER A 2 10.01 -19.50 2.85
C SER A 2 10.86 -19.79 1.59
N GLY A 3 10.82 -18.88 0.62
CA GLY A 3 11.60 -18.99 -0.61
C GLY A 3 11.88 -17.62 -1.21
N TYR A 4 12.62 -17.62 -2.31
CA TYR A 4 13.07 -16.42 -2.99
C TYR A 4 12.46 -16.36 -4.38
N VAL A 5 11.96 -15.19 -4.77
CA VAL A 5 11.69 -14.81 -6.15
C VAL A 5 12.82 -13.91 -6.61
N TYR A 6 13.41 -14.20 -7.76
CA TYR A 6 14.53 -13.45 -8.29
C TYR A 6 14.30 -13.02 -9.73
N LEU A 7 14.91 -11.90 -10.09
CA LEU A 7 15.03 -11.36 -11.42
C LEU A 7 16.51 -11.19 -11.74
N ILE A 8 16.96 -11.87 -12.78
CA ILE A 8 18.34 -11.83 -13.27
C ILE A 8 18.38 -11.43 -14.74
N ARG A 9 19.53 -10.92 -15.17
CA ARG A 9 19.82 -10.58 -16.56
C ARG A 9 20.89 -11.52 -17.12
N ASN A 10 20.64 -12.02 -18.32
CA ASN A 10 21.60 -12.70 -19.17
C ASN A 10 21.56 -12.03 -20.54
N LYS A 11 22.55 -11.20 -20.85
CA LYS A 11 22.60 -10.36 -22.06
C LYS A 11 21.33 -9.51 -22.21
N ASP A 12 20.54 -9.76 -23.25
CA ASP A 12 19.31 -9.04 -23.55
C ASP A 12 18.05 -9.72 -22.99
N LEU A 13 18.23 -10.82 -22.25
CA LEU A 13 17.15 -11.63 -21.71
C LEU A 13 17.09 -11.51 -20.19
N TYR A 14 15.86 -11.44 -19.69
CA TYR A 14 15.58 -11.40 -18.26
C TYR A 14 14.91 -12.70 -17.83
N LYS A 15 15.33 -13.27 -16.70
CA LYS A 15 14.70 -14.48 -16.14
C LYS A 15 14.03 -14.14 -14.82
N ILE A 16 12.77 -14.51 -14.69
CA ILE A 16 12.01 -14.47 -13.44
C ILE A 16 11.89 -15.90 -12.95
N GLY A 17 12.44 -16.19 -11.78
CA GLY A 17 12.41 -17.54 -11.23
C GLY A 17 12.29 -17.57 -9.71
N VAL A 18 12.11 -18.79 -9.20
CA VAL A 18 12.03 -19.06 -7.77
C VAL A 18 13.07 -20.05 -7.31
N THR A 19 13.47 -19.95 -6.05
CA THR A 19 14.35 -20.92 -5.41
C THR A 19 14.24 -20.85 -3.89
N GLN A 20 14.50 -21.97 -3.22
CA GLN A 20 14.65 -21.98 -1.77
C GLN A 20 16.08 -21.58 -1.34
N ASN A 21 17.08 -21.77 -2.20
CA ASN A 21 18.48 -21.45 -1.91
C ASN A 21 19.08 -20.59 -3.02
N ILE A 22 19.07 -19.27 -2.78
CA ILE A 22 19.54 -18.28 -3.74
C ILE A 22 21.03 -18.44 -4.07
N LYS A 23 21.88 -18.74 -3.08
CA LYS A 23 23.33 -18.87 -3.26
C LYS A 23 23.66 -20.02 -4.23
N LYS A 24 23.07 -21.20 -3.99
CA LYS A 24 23.24 -22.36 -4.86
C LYS A 24 22.73 -22.08 -6.28
N ARG A 25 21.58 -21.40 -6.40
CA ARG A 25 20.99 -21.09 -7.71
C ARG A 25 21.83 -20.11 -8.52
N MET A 26 22.39 -19.08 -7.90
CA MET A 26 23.25 -18.10 -8.59
C MET A 26 24.58 -18.71 -9.02
N ASN A 27 25.15 -19.62 -8.23
CA ASN A 27 26.36 -20.35 -8.61
C ASN A 27 26.16 -21.26 -9.83
N VAL A 28 24.96 -21.82 -10.00
CA VAL A 28 24.61 -22.66 -11.17
C VAL A 28 24.31 -21.80 -12.40
N LEU A 29 23.51 -20.74 -12.25
CA LEU A 29 23.07 -19.92 -13.38
C LEU A 29 24.15 -18.97 -13.89
N LYS A 30 25.04 -18.49 -13.01
CA LYS A 30 26.08 -17.49 -13.29
C LYS A 30 25.56 -16.33 -14.16
N PRO A 31 24.56 -15.56 -13.66
CA PRO A 31 24.01 -14.45 -14.43
C PRO A 31 25.01 -13.31 -14.59
N ASP A 32 24.83 -12.52 -15.64
CA ASP A 32 25.62 -11.29 -15.85
C ASP A 32 25.29 -10.27 -14.76
N GLU A 33 24.01 -10.13 -14.41
CA GLU A 33 23.54 -9.18 -13.40
C GLU A 33 22.38 -9.75 -12.58
N ILE A 34 22.46 -9.60 -11.25
CA ILE A 34 21.33 -9.86 -10.35
C ILE A 34 20.58 -8.55 -10.12
N ILE A 35 19.42 -8.42 -10.75
CA ILE A 35 18.65 -7.19 -10.73
C ILE A 35 17.90 -7.01 -9.41
N LYS A 36 17.19 -8.07 -8.98
CA LYS A 36 16.38 -8.02 -7.76
C LYS A 36 16.13 -9.41 -7.21
N VAL A 37 16.07 -9.51 -5.88
CA VAL A 37 15.67 -10.71 -5.15
C VAL A 37 14.71 -10.30 -4.04
N LEU A 38 13.65 -11.09 -3.83
CA LEU A 38 12.68 -10.92 -2.77
C LEU A 38 12.46 -12.24 -2.04
N SER A 39 12.60 -12.25 -0.72
CA SER A 39 12.24 -13.38 0.14
C SER A 39 10.77 -13.28 0.54
N THR A 40 10.01 -14.36 0.37
CA THR A 40 8.59 -14.43 0.75
C THR A 40 8.15 -15.87 0.97
N ASN A 41 7.07 -16.06 1.74
CA ASN A 41 6.42 -17.36 1.92
C ASN A 41 5.51 -17.73 0.74
N GLN A 42 5.13 -16.76 -0.10
CA GLN A 42 4.23 -16.95 -1.24
C GLN A 42 4.98 -16.79 -2.58
N TYR A 43 6.23 -17.28 -2.64
CA TYR A 43 7.13 -17.06 -3.77
C TYR A 43 6.60 -17.65 -5.08
N GLU A 44 5.98 -18.85 -5.03
CA GLU A 44 5.38 -19.48 -6.21
C GLU A 44 4.18 -18.69 -6.76
N GLN A 45 3.33 -18.15 -5.88
CA GLN A 45 2.18 -17.36 -6.30
C GLN A 45 2.63 -16.04 -6.93
N LEU A 46 3.66 -15.41 -6.37
CA LEU A 46 4.22 -14.18 -6.90
C LEU A 46 4.87 -14.40 -8.27
N GLU A 47 5.61 -15.50 -8.45
CA GLU A 47 6.20 -15.86 -9.74
C GLU A 47 5.13 -16.12 -10.81
N ARG A 48 4.11 -16.93 -10.50
CA ARG A 48 2.97 -17.16 -11.42
C ARG A 48 2.28 -15.85 -11.80
N LYS A 49 2.11 -14.93 -10.85
CA LYS A 49 1.52 -13.61 -11.11
C LYS A 49 2.38 -12.79 -12.08
N LEU A 50 3.69 -12.75 -11.87
CA LEU A 50 4.63 -12.05 -12.76
C LEU A 50 4.67 -12.69 -14.15
N HIS A 51 4.70 -14.01 -14.24
CA HIS A 51 4.68 -14.73 -15.51
C HIS A 51 3.40 -14.49 -16.30
N LYS A 52 2.24 -14.43 -15.62
CA LYS A 52 0.98 -14.05 -16.26
C LYS A 52 0.99 -12.59 -16.73
N LYS A 53 1.52 -11.68 -15.92
CA LYS A 53 1.59 -10.24 -16.22
C LYS A 53 2.46 -9.93 -17.44
N PHE A 54 3.55 -10.67 -17.63
CA PHE A 54 4.50 -10.48 -18.73
C PHE A 54 4.42 -11.60 -19.78
N LYS A 55 3.26 -12.25 -19.93
CA LYS A 55 3.08 -13.39 -20.84
C LYS A 55 3.39 -13.02 -22.30
N ASP A 56 3.04 -11.81 -22.72
CA ASP A 56 3.17 -11.37 -24.12
C ASP A 56 4.63 -11.16 -24.55
N VAL A 57 5.52 -10.91 -23.59
CA VAL A 57 6.96 -10.71 -23.82
C VAL A 57 7.79 -11.91 -23.39
N ARG A 58 7.13 -13.02 -23.04
CA ARG A 58 7.76 -14.27 -22.65
C ARG A 58 8.23 -15.03 -23.89
N ILE A 59 9.46 -15.52 -23.86
CA ILE A 59 9.96 -16.40 -24.92
C ILE A 59 9.28 -17.77 -24.76
N PRO A 60 8.63 -18.29 -25.82
CA PRO A 60 7.95 -19.58 -25.79
C PRO A 60 8.82 -20.70 -25.21
N GLN A 61 8.21 -21.61 -24.46
CA GLN A 61 8.88 -22.80 -23.87
C GLN A 61 10.03 -22.47 -22.90
N SER A 62 10.18 -21.21 -22.47
CA SER A 62 11.23 -20.79 -21.55
C SER A 62 10.69 -19.97 -20.38
N GLU A 63 11.55 -19.70 -19.39
CA GLU A 63 11.29 -18.75 -18.30
C GLU A 63 11.98 -17.39 -18.54
N TYR A 64 12.40 -17.13 -19.79
CA TYR A 64 13.04 -15.88 -20.19
C TYR A 64 12.03 -14.93 -20.82
N PHE A 65 12.28 -13.64 -20.63
CA PHE A 65 11.44 -12.53 -21.05
C PHE A 65 12.29 -11.48 -21.75
N ARG A 66 11.78 -10.90 -22.83
CA ARG A 66 12.35 -9.71 -23.48
C ARG A 66 11.66 -8.47 -22.94
N LEU A 67 12.08 -8.02 -21.77
CA LEU A 67 11.48 -6.86 -21.11
C LEU A 67 12.06 -5.56 -21.69
N SER A 68 11.18 -4.63 -22.07
CA SER A 68 11.56 -3.23 -22.28
C SER A 68 11.98 -2.57 -20.96
N GLU A 69 12.68 -1.43 -21.01
CA GLU A 69 13.08 -0.72 -19.79
C GLU A 69 11.88 -0.33 -18.90
N CYS A 70 10.77 0.09 -19.51
CA CYS A 70 9.54 0.40 -18.80
C CYS A 70 8.99 -0.84 -18.07
N GLN A 71 8.91 -1.98 -18.74
CA GLN A 71 8.46 -3.24 -18.14
C GLN A 71 9.42 -3.75 -17.06
N LEU A 72 10.73 -3.55 -17.27
CA LEU A 72 11.76 -3.88 -16.29
C LEU A 72 11.56 -3.07 -15.00
N LYS A 73 11.35 -1.76 -15.11
CA LYS A 73 11.05 -0.90 -13.95
C LYS A 73 9.80 -1.37 -13.21
N VAL A 74 8.73 -1.71 -13.94
CA VAL A 74 7.49 -2.27 -13.35
C VAL A 74 7.78 -3.58 -12.62
N CYS A 75 8.54 -4.50 -13.23
CA CYS A 75 8.90 -5.77 -12.61
C CYS A 75 9.76 -5.58 -11.35
N LYS A 76 10.74 -4.66 -11.38
CA LYS A 76 11.55 -4.30 -10.20
C LYS A 76 10.67 -3.76 -9.07
N ASN A 77 9.69 -2.93 -9.41
CA ASN A 77 8.75 -2.36 -8.43
C ASN A 77 7.83 -3.43 -7.84
N ASP A 78 7.35 -4.38 -8.64
CA ASP A 78 6.52 -5.49 -8.15
C ASP A 78 7.30 -6.44 -7.23
N LEU A 79 8.61 -6.61 -7.47
CA LEU A 79 9.53 -7.35 -6.61
C LEU A 79 10.06 -6.56 -5.41
N SER A 80 9.58 -5.33 -5.18
CA SER A 80 9.93 -4.56 -3.99
C SER A 80 9.13 -4.99 -2.77
N ILE A 81 9.75 -4.96 -1.60
CA ILE A 81 9.10 -5.36 -0.34
C ILE A 81 7.91 -4.45 0.02
N SER A 82 7.94 -3.17 -0.39
CA SER A 82 6.85 -2.22 -0.17
C SER A 82 5.63 -2.55 -1.04
N SER A 83 5.83 -2.86 -2.33
CA SER A 83 4.74 -3.31 -3.20
C SER A 83 4.17 -4.65 -2.76
N TYR A 84 5.02 -5.59 -2.34
CA TYR A 84 4.57 -6.87 -1.80
C TYR A 84 3.70 -6.69 -0.54
N ARG A 85 4.12 -5.84 0.40
CA ARG A 85 3.33 -5.53 1.61
C ARG A 85 2.00 -4.86 1.27
N ARG A 86 2.00 -3.89 0.34
CA ARG A 86 0.77 -3.22 -0.11
C ARG A 86 -0.23 -4.19 -0.72
N ALA A 87 0.23 -5.14 -1.54
CA ALA A 87 -0.64 -6.14 -2.15
C ALA A 87 -1.31 -7.09 -1.13
N ARG A 88 -0.75 -7.21 0.07
CA ARG A 88 -1.31 -8.02 1.17
C ARG A 88 -2.20 -7.22 2.11
N CYS A 89 -2.20 -5.90 1.99
CA CYS A 89 -2.99 -5.04 2.84
C CYS A 89 -4.47 -5.18 2.44
N SER A 90 -5.34 -5.53 3.40
CA SER A 90 -6.79 -5.60 3.19
C SER A 90 -7.38 -4.18 3.35
N PRO A 91 -7.85 -3.54 2.26
CA PRO A 91 -8.30 -2.15 2.33
C PRO A 91 -9.53 -1.97 3.24
N TRP A 92 -10.40 -2.97 3.29
CA TRP A 92 -11.60 -2.95 4.14
C TRP A 92 -11.26 -2.89 5.63
N LEU A 93 -10.17 -3.55 6.06
CA LEU A 93 -9.76 -3.56 7.47
C LEU A 93 -9.26 -2.17 7.89
N ILE A 94 -8.53 -1.48 7.02
CA ILE A 94 -8.16 -0.07 7.24
C ILE A 94 -9.43 0.77 7.37
N GLY A 95 -10.39 0.59 6.46
CA GLY A 95 -11.66 1.31 6.48
C GLY A 95 -12.46 1.10 7.77
N VAL A 96 -12.57 -0.14 8.24
CA VAL A 96 -13.27 -0.47 9.49
C VAL A 96 -12.54 0.08 10.71
N VAL A 97 -11.22 -0.10 10.80
CA VAL A 97 -10.43 0.38 11.93
C VAL A 97 -10.45 1.91 12.00
N ALA A 98 -10.21 2.60 10.89
CA ALA A 98 -10.28 4.06 10.84
C ALA A 98 -11.70 4.57 11.11
N GLY A 99 -12.70 3.91 10.51
CA GLY A 99 -14.11 4.26 10.65
C GLY A 99 -14.70 4.04 12.05
N LEU A 100 -14.17 3.08 12.83
CA LEU A 100 -14.65 2.83 14.20
C LEU A 100 -13.81 3.56 15.26
N ILE A 101 -12.48 3.62 15.13
CA ILE A 101 -11.63 4.25 16.15
C ILE A 101 -11.80 5.77 16.16
N SER A 102 -11.95 6.40 14.99
CA SER A 102 -12.14 7.86 14.90
C SER A 102 -13.40 8.38 15.62
N PRO A 103 -14.60 7.78 15.45
CA PRO A 103 -15.78 8.22 16.19
C PRO A 103 -15.70 7.84 17.68
N ILE A 104 -15.16 6.67 18.03
CA ILE A 104 -15.03 6.25 19.44
C ILE A 104 -14.14 7.24 20.21
N THR A 105 -12.99 7.60 19.67
CA THR A 105 -12.08 8.58 20.32
C THR A 105 -12.73 9.93 20.50
N SER A 106 -13.53 10.36 19.52
CA SER A 106 -14.29 11.62 19.58
C SER A 106 -15.41 11.61 20.61
N ILE A 107 -16.15 10.50 20.72
CA ILE A 107 -17.21 10.30 21.71
C ILE A 107 -16.62 10.33 23.12
N VAL A 108 -15.52 9.60 23.36
CA VAL A 108 -14.82 9.57 24.66
C VAL A 108 -14.38 10.98 25.08
N TRP A 109 -13.82 11.77 24.15
CA TRP A 109 -13.41 13.14 24.43
C TRP A 109 -14.59 14.10 24.66
N GLY A 110 -15.66 13.96 23.89
CA GLY A 110 -16.88 14.74 24.05
C GLY A 110 -17.57 14.52 25.39
N PHE A 111 -17.64 13.28 25.86
CA PHE A 111 -18.12 12.96 27.21
C PHE A 111 -17.23 13.55 28.29
N ARG A 112 -15.90 13.45 28.16
CA ARG A 112 -14.94 14.03 29.12
C ARG A 112 -15.08 15.55 29.22
N GLN A 113 -15.36 16.23 28.13
CA GLN A 113 -15.54 17.69 28.10
C GLN A 113 -16.98 18.15 28.37
N LYS A 114 -17.92 17.24 28.66
CA LYS A 114 -19.35 17.53 28.86
C LYS A 114 -19.99 18.33 27.71
N SER A 115 -19.40 18.28 26.51
CA SER A 115 -19.83 19.07 25.36
C SER A 115 -20.29 18.17 24.22
N TRP A 116 -21.61 18.06 24.08
CA TRP A 116 -22.25 17.28 23.02
C TRP A 116 -21.89 17.78 21.61
N LYS A 117 -21.60 19.08 21.45
CA LYS A 117 -21.17 19.66 20.17
C LYS A 117 -19.82 19.10 19.71
N LEU A 118 -18.89 18.85 20.64
CA LEU A 118 -17.59 18.23 20.33
C LEU A 118 -17.67 16.73 20.07
N ALA A 119 -18.61 16.03 20.71
CA ALA A 119 -18.82 14.60 20.48
C ALA A 119 -19.34 14.31 19.06
N VAL A 120 -20.28 15.12 18.59
CA VAL A 120 -21.03 14.88 17.34
C VAL A 120 -20.33 15.48 16.12
N MET A 121 -19.55 16.55 16.28
CA MET A 121 -18.89 17.25 15.16
C MET A 121 -18.03 16.32 14.28
N PRO A 122 -17.04 15.56 14.80
CA PRO A 122 -16.19 14.71 13.96
C PRO A 122 -16.98 13.59 13.25
N ILE A 123 -18.01 13.04 13.89
CA ILE A 123 -18.91 12.04 13.29
C ILE A 123 -19.68 12.66 12.12
N SER A 124 -20.27 13.84 12.34
CA SER A 124 -21.01 14.56 11.30
C SER A 124 -20.11 15.00 10.15
N THR A 125 -18.87 15.44 10.41
CA THR A 125 -17.93 15.82 9.35
C THR A 125 -17.49 14.62 8.53
N VAL A 126 -17.26 13.46 9.14
CA VAL A 126 -16.90 12.23 8.41
C VAL A 126 -18.11 11.73 7.62
N ALA A 127 -19.32 11.77 8.17
CA ALA A 127 -20.54 11.37 7.47
C ALA A 127 -20.85 12.27 6.27
N ILE A 128 -20.80 13.59 6.45
CA ILE A 128 -20.98 14.58 5.36
C ILE A 128 -19.87 14.40 4.32
N ALA A 129 -18.61 14.29 4.75
CA ALA A 129 -17.51 14.07 3.83
C ALA A 129 -17.68 12.78 3.03
N SER A 130 -18.09 11.69 3.67
CA SER A 130 -18.25 10.39 3.01
C SER A 130 -19.46 10.38 2.05
N PHE A 131 -20.55 11.06 2.41
CA PHE A 131 -21.77 11.15 1.60
C PHE A 131 -21.62 12.09 0.39
N PHE A 132 -20.94 13.23 0.56
CA PHE A 132 -20.74 14.21 -0.52
C PHE A 132 -19.47 13.98 -1.35
N TYR A 133 -18.38 13.42 -0.77
CA TYR A 133 -17.13 13.16 -1.50
C TYR A 133 -17.01 11.72 -2.02
N GLY A 134 -17.85 10.79 -1.58
CA GLY A 134 -17.92 9.42 -2.09
C GLY A 134 -17.96 9.28 -3.64
N PRO A 135 -18.62 10.18 -4.40
CA PRO A 135 -18.62 10.11 -5.86
C PRO A 135 -17.50 10.90 -6.57
N PHE A 136 -16.65 11.66 -5.87
CA PHE A 136 -15.61 12.50 -6.49
C PHE A 136 -14.20 11.98 -6.18
N ASP A 137 -13.48 11.53 -7.22
CA ASP A 137 -12.10 11.08 -7.09
C ASP A 137 -11.13 12.26 -6.97
N PHE A 138 -11.04 12.85 -5.77
CA PHE A 138 -10.12 13.96 -5.52
C PHE A 138 -8.66 13.50 -5.55
N ASN A 139 -7.80 14.35 -6.14
CA ASN A 139 -6.35 14.24 -6.10
C ASN A 139 -5.83 14.16 -4.65
N GLU A 140 -4.82 13.32 -4.41
CA GLU A 140 -4.26 12.98 -3.09
C GLU A 140 -3.89 14.22 -2.26
N ARG A 141 -3.34 15.26 -2.90
CA ARG A 141 -2.99 16.53 -2.22
C ARG A 141 -4.20 17.26 -1.64
N VAL A 142 -5.33 17.24 -2.35
CA VAL A 142 -6.55 17.94 -1.93
C VAL A 142 -7.16 17.25 -0.72
N LYS A 143 -7.15 15.91 -0.70
CA LYS A 143 -7.61 15.11 0.45
C LYS A 143 -6.80 15.43 1.72
N HIS A 144 -5.48 15.56 1.61
CA HIS A 144 -4.63 15.92 2.76
C HIS A 144 -4.89 17.34 3.27
N LEU A 145 -5.09 18.31 2.38
CA LEU A 145 -5.43 19.69 2.74
C LEU A 145 -6.74 19.79 3.53
N PHE A 146 -7.78 19.07 3.10
CA PHE A 146 -9.06 19.04 3.80
C PHE A 146 -8.95 18.44 5.20
N ASN A 147 -8.24 17.32 5.35
CA ASN A 147 -8.03 16.68 6.65
C ASN A 147 -7.27 17.60 7.62
N ALA A 148 -6.24 18.31 7.14
CA ALA A 148 -5.49 19.27 7.95
C ALA A 148 -6.37 20.47 8.36
N GLY A 149 -7.18 21.00 7.44
CA GLY A 149 -8.12 22.10 7.71
C GLY A 149 -9.18 21.74 8.76
N GLY A 150 -9.78 20.54 8.65
CA GLY A 150 -10.74 20.04 9.64
C GLY A 150 -10.14 19.93 11.05
N GLY A 151 -8.89 19.45 11.14
CA GLY A 151 -8.15 19.37 12.40
C GLY A 151 -7.92 20.74 13.07
N LEU A 152 -7.60 21.78 12.30
CA LEU A 152 -7.39 23.14 12.82
C LEU A 152 -8.68 23.77 13.35
N ILE A 153 -9.82 23.55 12.68
CA ILE A 153 -11.13 24.04 13.12
C ILE A 153 -11.52 23.37 14.44
N ALA A 154 -11.36 22.05 14.55
CA ALA A 154 -11.62 21.30 15.78
C ALA A 154 -10.75 21.82 16.95
N LEU A 155 -9.48 22.11 16.69
CA LEU A 155 -8.55 22.67 17.67
C LEU A 155 -9.00 24.06 18.15
N LYS A 156 -9.46 24.93 17.24
CA LYS A 156 -9.97 26.27 17.59
C LYS A 156 -11.24 26.20 18.45
N ILE A 157 -12.15 25.27 18.14
CA ILE A 157 -13.37 25.03 18.93
C ILE A 157 -13.03 24.48 20.32
N ALA A 158 -12.12 23.50 20.40
CA ALA A 158 -11.67 22.94 21.67
C ALA A 158 -11.02 24.01 22.56
N LYS A 159 -10.18 24.88 21.98
CA LYS A 159 -9.55 26.00 22.70
C LYS A 159 -10.59 27.00 23.20
N SER A 160 -11.53 27.42 22.36
CA SER A 160 -12.60 28.35 22.77
C SER A 160 -13.48 27.79 23.89
N ASN A 161 -13.74 26.48 23.91
CA ASN A 161 -14.50 25.86 25.00
C ASN A 161 -13.69 25.74 26.30
N LYS A 162 -12.37 25.55 26.21
CA LYS A 162 -11.48 25.60 27.38
C LYS A 162 -11.46 27.00 27.98
N ASP A 163 -11.34 28.03 27.15
CA ASP A 163 -11.25 29.43 27.58
C ASP A 163 -12.57 29.94 28.21
N LYS A 164 -13.72 29.31 27.91
CA LYS A 164 -15.02 29.60 28.53
C LYS A 164 -15.27 28.86 29.85
N ALA A 165 -14.47 27.84 30.16
CA ALA A 165 -14.62 27.00 31.33
C ALA A 165 -13.67 27.38 32.48
N ILE A 166 -12.72 28.27 32.21
CA ILE A 166 -11.84 28.95 33.17
C ILE A 166 -12.45 30.32 33.48
#